data_AF-A0A381VG07-F1
#
_entry.id   AF-A0A381VG07-F1
#
_cell.length_a   1.000
_cell.length_b   1.000
_cell.length_c   1.000
_cell.angle_alpha   90.00
_cell.angle_beta   90.00
_cell.angle_gamma   90.00
#
_symmetry.space_group_name_H-M   'P 1'
#
loop_
_entity.id
_entity.type
_entity.pdbx_description
1 polymer ?
#
loop_
_entity_poly.entity_id
_entity_poly.type
_entity_poly.pdbx_seq_one_letter_code
_entity_poly.pdbx_strand_id
1 'polypeptide(L)'
;MNTKALIRLGYVVFTYLMLPLICLHLLYKSLGDSNYLKRINERFGFNGIPLNTEIIWIHAVSYGEVKAASSLVYRLIKRYPKKQILLTTYTPTGSALIQELFGDTVRHVYLPYDLNGAVARFFKWANPEISIIIETELWPNFFHYCGKLDVPLVLASACVSNKSIKLYRMLLGLFQEAVSHGIVVGAQTEE
;
A
#
# COMPACT_ATOMS: atom_id res chain seq x y z
N MET A 1 13.77 -24.12 -12.60
CA MET A 1 13.22 -22.89 -11.97
C MET A 1 12.09 -23.31 -11.04
N ASN A 2 12.08 -22.87 -9.78
CA ASN A 2 11.05 -23.25 -8.80
C ASN A 2 9.66 -22.77 -9.29
N THR A 3 8.61 -23.60 -9.19
CA THR A 3 7.24 -23.27 -9.60
C THR A 3 6.77 -21.91 -9.06
N LYS A 4 7.18 -21.55 -7.85
CA LYS A 4 6.88 -20.25 -7.22
C LYS A 4 7.55 -19.07 -7.94
N ALA A 5 8.81 -19.24 -8.34
CA ALA A 5 9.54 -18.22 -9.09
C ALA A 5 8.92 -17.99 -10.48
N LEU A 6 8.39 -19.04 -11.11
CA LEU A 6 7.66 -18.93 -12.38
C LEU A 6 6.33 -18.19 -12.21
N ILE A 7 5.55 -18.49 -11.16
CA ILE A 7 4.31 -17.78 -10.84
C ILE A 7 4.58 -16.29 -10.56
N ARG A 8 5.64 -15.99 -9.79
CA ARG A 8 6.08 -14.61 -9.52
C ARG A 8 6.51 -13.89 -10.79
N LEU A 9 7.30 -14.52 -11.65
CA LEU A 9 7.72 -13.94 -12.93
C LEU A 9 6.50 -13.65 -13.80
N GLY A 10 5.56 -14.59 -13.90
CA GLY A 10 4.30 -14.41 -14.63
C GLY A 10 3.49 -13.23 -14.11
N TYR A 11 3.36 -13.09 -12.78
CA TYR A 11 2.71 -11.94 -12.16
C TYR A 11 3.42 -10.61 -12.50
N VAL A 12 4.74 -10.54 -12.37
CA VAL A 12 5.51 -9.34 -12.71
C VAL A 12 5.29 -8.98 -14.18
N VAL A 13 5.45 -9.92 -15.11
CA VAL A 13 5.20 -9.68 -16.54
C VAL A 13 3.78 -9.18 -16.77
N PHE A 14 2.78 -9.81 -16.15
CA PHE A 14 1.38 -9.39 -16.24
C PHE A 14 1.17 -7.94 -15.77
N THR A 15 1.75 -7.53 -14.64
CA THR A 15 1.61 -6.15 -14.15
C THR A 15 2.20 -5.12 -15.12
N TYR A 16 3.33 -5.43 -15.79
CA TYR A 16 3.89 -4.56 -16.82
C TYR A 16 3.08 -4.55 -18.11
N LEU A 17 2.48 -5.68 -18.50
CA LEU A 17 1.57 -5.74 -19.67
C LEU A 17 0.28 -4.94 -19.44
N MET A 18 -0.19 -4.84 -18.20
CA MET A 18 -1.35 -4.03 -17.82
C MET A 18 -1.05 -2.52 -17.76
N LEU A 19 0.22 -2.12 -17.75
CA LEU A 19 0.61 -0.72 -17.57
C LEU A 19 0.01 0.24 -18.61
N PRO A 20 -0.02 -0.07 -19.92
CA PRO A 20 -0.67 0.80 -20.91
C PRO A 20 -2.15 1.03 -20.61
N LEU A 21 -2.87 0.00 -20.15
CA LEU A 21 -4.28 0.10 -19.78
C LEU A 21 -4.47 0.96 -18.52
N ILE A 22 -3.57 0.82 -17.53
CA ILE A 22 -3.57 1.67 -16.33
C ILE A 22 -3.33 3.14 -16.71
N CYS A 23 -2.37 3.42 -17.60
CA CYS A 23 -2.10 4.78 -18.08
C CYS A 23 -3.29 5.35 -18.86
N LEU A 24 -3.93 4.57 -19.74
CA LEU A 24 -5.15 4.99 -20.45
C LEU A 24 -6.30 5.28 -19.49
N HIS A 25 -6.49 4.44 -18.47
CA HIS A 25 -7.50 4.64 -17.44
C HIS A 25 -7.25 5.93 -16.64
N LEU A 26 -6.01 6.20 -16.26
CA LEU A 26 -5.62 7.46 -15.61
C LEU A 26 -5.92 8.67 -16.49
N LEU A 27 -5.55 8.61 -17.78
CA LEU A 27 -5.81 9.69 -18.72
C LEU A 27 -7.31 9.95 -18.85
N TYR A 28 -8.12 8.90 -18.97
CA TYR A 28 -9.57 9.02 -18.97
C TYR A 28 -10.11 9.68 -17.69
N LYS A 29 -9.64 9.23 -16.51
CA LYS A 29 -10.01 9.85 -15.22
C LYS A 29 -9.57 11.31 -15.12
N SER A 30 -8.43 11.65 -15.72
CA SER A 30 -7.90 13.02 -15.70
C SER A 30 -8.75 14.04 -16.46
N LEU A 31 -9.59 13.58 -17.39
CA LEU A 31 -10.57 14.42 -18.09
C LEU A 31 -11.62 15.00 -17.13
N GLY A 32 -11.96 14.26 -16.07
CA GLY A 32 -12.89 14.73 -15.03
C GLY A 32 -12.19 15.39 -13.84
N ASP A 33 -10.98 14.95 -13.48
CA ASP A 33 -10.20 15.52 -12.39
C ASP A 33 -8.69 15.51 -12.70
N SER A 34 -8.13 16.68 -12.99
CA SER A 34 -6.70 16.85 -13.27
C SER A 34 -5.77 16.38 -12.15
N ASN A 35 -6.25 16.26 -10.91
CA ASN A 35 -5.45 15.82 -9.76
C ASN A 35 -4.93 14.38 -9.90
N TYR A 36 -5.53 13.57 -10.78
CA TYR A 36 -5.02 12.23 -11.10
C TYR A 36 -3.63 12.24 -11.76
N LEU A 37 -3.27 13.32 -12.49
CA LEU A 37 -1.98 13.41 -13.19
C LEU A 37 -0.93 14.26 -12.44
N LYS A 38 -1.35 15.21 -11.59
CA LYS A 38 -0.44 16.16 -10.94
C LYS A 38 0.72 15.51 -10.17
N ARG A 39 0.46 14.37 -9.52
CA ARG A 39 1.43 13.63 -8.69
C ARG A 39 1.69 12.23 -9.23
N ILE A 40 1.63 12.04 -10.55
CA ILE A 40 1.78 10.73 -11.20
C ILE A 40 3.11 10.05 -10.88
N ASN A 41 4.17 10.83 -10.64
CA ASN A 41 5.50 10.31 -10.28
C ASN A 41 5.47 9.41 -9.04
N GLU A 42 4.64 9.75 -8.05
CA GLU A 42 4.47 8.98 -6.81
C GLU A 42 3.88 7.59 -7.11
N ARG A 43 2.98 7.51 -8.09
CA ARG A 43 2.38 6.25 -8.56
C ARG A 43 3.40 5.29 -9.21
N PHE A 44 4.57 5.81 -9.55
CA PHE A 44 5.71 5.02 -10.03
C PHE A 44 6.85 4.94 -9.00
N GLY A 45 6.63 5.35 -7.76
CA GLY A 45 7.62 5.29 -6.67
C GLY A 45 8.72 6.34 -6.79
N PHE A 46 8.55 7.38 -7.61
CA PHE A 46 9.48 8.50 -7.71
C PHE A 46 9.07 9.61 -6.72
N ASN A 47 9.45 9.43 -5.46
CA ASN A 47 9.07 10.32 -4.34
C ASN A 47 10.21 11.27 -3.90
N GLY A 48 11.30 11.34 -4.66
CA GLY A 48 12.45 12.20 -4.37
C GLY A 48 13.43 11.59 -3.37
N ILE A 49 13.90 12.41 -2.43
CA ILE A 49 14.95 12.05 -1.46
C ILE A 49 14.38 11.06 -0.43
N PRO A 50 15.10 9.97 -0.10
CA PRO A 50 14.70 9.02 0.94
C PRO A 50 14.38 9.70 2.28
N LEU A 51 13.41 9.12 2.98
CA LEU A 51 13.00 9.59 4.28
C LEU A 51 13.98 9.07 5.34
N ASN A 52 14.88 9.93 5.80
CA ASN A 52 15.88 9.60 6.82
C ASN A 52 15.29 9.69 8.24
N THR A 53 14.21 8.97 8.52
CA THR A 53 13.55 8.94 9.84
C THR A 53 12.83 7.61 10.08
N GLU A 54 12.47 7.35 11.33
CA GLU A 54 11.66 6.20 11.73
C GLU A 54 10.22 6.36 11.24
N ILE A 55 9.76 5.41 10.40
CA ILE A 55 8.47 5.52 9.70
C ILE A 55 7.53 4.39 10.07
N ILE A 56 6.33 4.80 10.46
CA ILE A 56 5.15 3.93 10.50
C ILE A 56 4.37 4.19 9.22
N TRP A 57 4.35 3.22 8.30
CA TRP A 57 3.61 3.33 7.06
C TRP A 57 2.20 2.76 7.22
N ILE A 58 1.20 3.54 6.85
CA ILE A 58 -0.21 3.15 6.83
C ILE A 58 -0.76 3.33 5.41
N HIS A 59 -1.39 2.30 4.87
CA HIS A 59 -2.09 2.36 3.60
C HIS A 59 -3.61 2.29 3.80
N ALA A 60 -4.33 3.24 3.19
CA ALA A 60 -5.78 3.27 3.11
C ALA A 60 -6.17 3.68 1.67
N VAL A 61 -6.75 2.78 0.90
CA VAL A 61 -6.96 2.96 -0.55
C VAL A 61 -7.93 4.10 -0.86
N SER A 62 -8.96 4.25 -0.03
CA SER A 62 -10.15 5.05 -0.31
C SER A 62 -10.47 6.08 0.78
N TYR A 63 -11.42 6.98 0.49
CA TYR A 63 -11.95 7.93 1.48
C TYR A 63 -12.51 7.22 2.73
N GLY A 64 -13.26 6.13 2.52
CA GLY A 64 -13.87 5.36 3.62
C GLY A 64 -12.82 4.75 4.53
N GLU A 65 -11.78 4.16 3.94
CA GLU A 65 -10.66 3.58 4.69
C GLU A 65 -9.84 4.64 5.43
N VAL A 66 -9.58 5.80 4.83
CA VAL A 66 -8.92 6.91 5.52
C VAL A 66 -9.72 7.34 6.74
N LYS A 67 -11.05 7.45 6.60
CA LYS A 67 -11.93 7.79 7.72
C LYS A 67 -11.89 6.72 8.81
N ALA A 68 -11.94 5.44 8.45
CA ALA A 68 -11.83 4.33 9.40
C ALA A 68 -10.47 4.30 10.13
N ALA A 69 -9.39 4.54 9.39
CA ALA A 69 -8.02 4.56 9.92
C ALA A 69 -7.71 5.78 10.79
N SER A 70 -8.52 6.83 10.72
CA SER A 70 -8.18 8.11 11.35
C SER A 70 -7.93 8.02 12.85
N SER A 71 -8.77 7.27 13.57
CA SER A 71 -8.62 7.06 15.01
C SER A 71 -7.33 6.32 15.37
N LEU A 72 -6.90 5.37 14.53
CA LEU A 72 -5.63 4.67 14.66
C LEU A 72 -4.46 5.62 14.44
N VAL A 73 -4.52 6.44 13.38
CA VAL A 73 -3.48 7.43 13.04
C VAL A 73 -3.28 8.41 14.22
N TYR A 74 -4.35 8.98 14.77
CA TYR A 74 -4.25 9.90 15.92
C TYR A 74 -3.60 9.24 17.15
N ARG A 75 -3.96 7.97 17.42
CA ARG A 75 -3.36 7.23 18.54
C ARG A 75 -1.87 6.95 18.30
N LEU A 76 -1.47 6.63 17.09
CA LEU A 76 -0.07 6.40 16.73
C LEU A 76 0.77 7.67 16.85
N ILE A 77 0.27 8.81 16.35
CA ILE A 77 0.93 10.12 16.51
C ILE A 77 1.16 10.42 18.00
N LYS A 78 0.13 10.23 18.84
CA LYS A 78 0.24 10.49 20.28
C LYS A 78 1.18 9.51 20.99
N ARG A 79 1.18 8.23 20.59
CA ARG A 79 1.97 7.17 21.23
C ARG A 79 3.43 7.19 20.83
N TYR A 80 3.73 7.59 19.59
CA TYR A 80 5.06 7.59 18.98
C TYR A 80 5.40 8.96 18.39
N PRO A 81 5.52 10.02 19.21
CA PRO A 81 5.70 11.39 18.73
C PRO A 81 7.03 11.64 17.99
N LYS A 82 8.00 10.72 18.11
CA LYS A 82 9.28 10.77 17.39
C LYS A 82 9.25 10.09 16.02
N LYS A 83 8.22 9.29 15.74
CA LYS A 83 8.08 8.55 14.49
C LYS A 83 7.23 9.35 13.51
N GLN A 84 7.64 9.34 12.25
CA GLN A 84 6.85 9.96 11.19
C GLN A 84 5.78 8.97 10.72
N ILE A 85 4.52 9.42 10.67
CA ILE A 85 3.48 8.64 10.01
C ILE A 85 3.48 8.96 8.52
N LEU A 86 3.64 7.92 7.70
CA LEU A 86 3.48 7.99 6.25
C LEU A 86 2.13 7.38 5.90
N LEU A 87 1.20 8.16 5.35
CA LEU A 87 -0.07 7.66 4.83
C LEU A 87 -0.03 7.58 3.32
N THR A 88 -0.52 6.47 2.76
CA THR A 88 -0.70 6.34 1.31
C THR A 88 -2.14 6.06 0.95
N THR A 89 -2.59 6.67 -0.14
CA THR A 89 -3.93 6.44 -0.74
C THR A 89 -3.81 6.21 -2.23
N TYR A 90 -4.91 5.79 -2.85
CA TYR A 90 -4.97 5.65 -4.30
C TYR A 90 -5.78 6.76 -4.98
N THR A 91 -6.76 7.34 -4.27
CA THR A 91 -7.70 8.32 -4.83
C THR A 91 -7.39 9.77 -4.40
N PRO A 92 -7.65 10.77 -5.28
CA PRO A 92 -7.58 12.18 -4.91
C PRO A 92 -8.49 12.57 -3.75
N THR A 93 -9.67 11.95 -3.64
CA THR A 93 -10.60 12.18 -2.53
C THR A 93 -10.03 11.71 -1.19
N GLY A 94 -9.34 10.56 -1.16
CA GLY A 94 -8.62 10.10 0.03
C GLY A 94 -7.45 11.02 0.38
N SER A 95 -6.71 11.50 -0.63
CA SER A 95 -5.63 12.49 -0.43
C SER A 95 -6.15 13.79 0.17
N ALA A 96 -7.27 14.31 -0.32
CA ALA A 96 -7.90 15.52 0.20
C ALA A 96 -8.35 15.34 1.66
N LEU A 97 -8.96 14.19 1.99
CA LEU A 97 -9.37 13.89 3.36
C LEU A 97 -8.18 13.79 4.32
N ILE A 98 -7.06 13.21 3.90
CA ILE A 98 -5.85 13.17 4.73
C ILE A 98 -5.36 14.58 5.03
N GLN A 99 -5.33 15.45 4.03
CA GLN A 99 -4.94 16.85 4.23
C GLN A 99 -5.91 17.57 5.18
N GLU A 100 -7.21 17.34 5.05
CA GLU A 100 -8.24 17.91 5.91
C GLU A 100 -8.10 17.45 7.37
N LEU A 101 -7.87 16.15 7.60
CA LEU A 101 -7.81 15.58 8.95
C LEU A 101 -6.48 15.85 9.65
N PHE A 102 -5.36 15.75 8.93
CA PHE A 102 -4.04 15.70 9.56
C PHE A 102 -3.13 16.87 9.21
N GLY A 103 -3.46 17.66 8.18
CA GLY A 103 -2.60 18.71 7.65
C GLY A 103 -1.17 18.20 7.44
N ASP A 104 -0.20 18.93 7.96
CA ASP A 104 1.23 18.60 7.83
C ASP A 104 1.74 17.65 8.94
N THR A 105 0.87 17.17 9.82
CA THR A 105 1.24 16.26 10.93
C THR A 105 1.65 14.88 10.41
N VAL A 106 1.17 14.51 9.23
CA VAL A 106 1.51 13.25 8.56
C VAL A 106 2.06 13.55 7.18
N ARG A 107 2.93 12.68 6.68
CA ARG A 107 3.35 12.75 5.27
C ARG A 107 2.40 11.91 4.43
N HIS A 108 1.93 12.47 3.32
CA HIS A 108 1.08 11.76 2.36
C HIS A 108 1.74 11.64 0.99
N VAL A 109 1.68 10.45 0.40
CA VAL A 109 1.97 10.21 -1.03
C VAL A 109 0.97 9.22 -1.61
N TYR A 110 0.74 9.26 -2.93
CA TYR A 110 0.00 8.18 -3.57
C TYR A 110 0.79 6.87 -3.48
N LEU A 111 0.07 5.77 -3.23
CA LEU A 111 0.65 4.44 -3.30
C LEU A 111 1.15 4.18 -4.73
N PRO A 112 2.38 3.67 -4.93
CA PRO A 112 2.80 3.25 -6.25
C PRO A 112 1.98 2.07 -6.75
N TYR A 113 1.86 1.96 -8.07
CA TYR A 113 1.37 0.74 -8.69
C TYR A 113 2.22 -0.44 -8.25
N ASP A 114 1.59 -1.62 -8.17
CA ASP A 114 2.23 -2.86 -7.75
C ASP A 114 3.17 -3.45 -8.84
N LEU A 115 3.95 -2.57 -9.46
CA LEU A 115 5.06 -2.88 -10.35
C LEU A 115 6.28 -3.14 -9.50
N ASN A 116 6.97 -4.26 -9.72
CA ASN A 116 8.14 -4.65 -8.93
C ASN A 116 9.18 -3.52 -8.79
N GLY A 117 9.45 -2.75 -9.85
CA GLY A 117 10.37 -1.63 -9.81
C GLY A 117 9.85 -0.39 -9.06
N ALA A 118 8.55 -0.09 -9.15
CA ALA A 118 7.95 1.04 -8.44
C ALA A 118 7.87 0.79 -6.94
N VAL A 119 7.45 -0.41 -6.55
CA VAL A 119 7.42 -0.86 -5.16
C VAL A 119 8.83 -0.88 -4.57
N ALA A 120 9.83 -1.40 -5.30
CA ALA A 120 11.23 -1.37 -4.86
C ALA A 120 11.72 0.04 -4.51
N ARG A 121 11.42 1.02 -5.39
CA ARG A 121 11.77 2.43 -5.15
C ARG A 121 11.06 2.98 -3.93
N PHE A 122 9.80 2.64 -3.74
CA PHE A 122 9.04 3.09 -2.57
C PHE A 122 9.60 2.56 -1.27
N PHE A 123 9.91 1.27 -1.14
CA PHE A 123 10.54 0.75 0.07
C PHE A 123 11.93 1.34 0.30
N LYS A 124 12.72 1.56 -0.75
CA LYS A 124 14.02 2.24 -0.63
C LYS A 124 13.86 3.69 -0.16
N TRP A 125 12.79 4.36 -0.58
CA TRP A 125 12.51 5.75 -0.22
C TRP A 125 11.91 5.88 1.18
N ALA A 126 10.91 5.07 1.51
CA ALA A 126 10.16 5.15 2.75
C ALA A 126 10.85 4.41 3.91
N ASN A 127 11.58 3.33 3.63
CA ASN A 127 12.24 2.47 4.62
C ASN A 127 11.41 2.26 5.92
N PRO A 128 10.15 1.76 5.80
CA PRO A 128 9.25 1.69 6.94
C PRO A 128 9.71 0.63 7.96
N GLU A 129 9.56 0.93 9.25
CA GLU A 129 9.80 -0.04 10.33
C GLU A 129 8.61 -0.97 10.54
N ILE A 130 7.44 -0.57 10.07
CA ILE A 130 6.20 -1.36 10.11
C ILE A 130 5.26 -0.87 9.00
N SER A 131 4.56 -1.82 8.39
CA SER A 131 3.55 -1.55 7.36
C SER A 131 2.18 -1.96 7.87
N ILE A 132 1.21 -1.04 7.84
CA ILE A 132 -0.17 -1.27 8.25
C ILE A 132 -1.07 -1.07 7.04
N ILE A 133 -1.79 -2.11 6.62
CA ILE A 133 -2.75 -2.05 5.53
C ILE A 133 -4.15 -2.09 6.12
N ILE A 134 -4.98 -1.11 5.77
CA ILE A 134 -6.38 -1.01 6.22
C ILE A 134 -7.27 -1.84 5.29
N GLU A 135 -8.23 -2.56 5.88
CA GLU A 135 -9.08 -3.55 5.23
C GLU A 135 -8.29 -4.74 4.70
N THR A 136 -8.34 -5.06 3.41
CA THR A 136 -7.57 -6.21 2.88
C THR A 136 -7.42 -6.13 1.36
N GLU A 137 -6.60 -5.20 0.88
CA GLU A 137 -6.11 -5.25 -0.50
C GLU A 137 -4.82 -6.09 -0.56
N LEU A 138 -4.84 -7.15 -1.37
CA LEU A 138 -3.64 -7.95 -1.62
C LEU A 138 -2.79 -7.28 -2.69
N TRP A 139 -1.59 -6.90 -2.28
CA TRP A 139 -0.61 -6.28 -3.15
C TRP A 139 0.67 -7.16 -3.19
N PRO A 140 0.74 -8.14 -4.12
CA PRO A 140 1.79 -9.15 -4.12
C PRO A 140 3.22 -8.62 -4.11
N ASN A 141 3.55 -7.54 -4.85
CA ASN A 141 4.91 -7.00 -4.77
C ASN A 141 5.16 -6.30 -3.44
N PHE A 142 4.22 -5.51 -2.91
CA PHE A 142 4.38 -4.91 -1.58
C PHE A 142 4.61 -5.95 -0.49
N PHE A 143 3.79 -7.00 -0.45
CA PHE A 143 3.92 -8.04 0.57
C PHE A 143 5.25 -8.77 0.43
N HIS A 144 5.66 -9.07 -0.81
CA HIS A 144 7.00 -9.62 -1.06
C HIS A 144 8.11 -8.71 -0.55
N TYR A 145 8.04 -7.39 -0.78
CA TYR A 145 9.05 -6.47 -0.26
C TYR A 145 9.02 -6.36 1.27
N CYS A 146 7.85 -6.46 1.92
CA CYS A 146 7.79 -6.57 3.37
C CYS A 146 8.56 -7.80 3.87
N GLY A 147 8.30 -8.98 3.31
CA GLY A 147 9.01 -10.21 3.70
C GLY A 147 10.50 -10.19 3.33
N LYS A 148 10.86 -9.64 2.18
CA LYS A 148 12.25 -9.55 1.71
C LYS A 148 13.11 -8.59 2.54
N LEU A 149 12.50 -7.56 3.13
CA LEU A 149 13.17 -6.53 3.91
C LEU A 149 12.90 -6.67 5.42
N ASP A 150 12.32 -7.79 5.85
CA ASP A 150 11.95 -8.05 7.24
C ASP A 150 11.09 -6.93 7.88
N VAL A 151 10.25 -6.28 7.07
CA VAL A 151 9.33 -5.25 7.55
C VAL A 151 8.06 -5.94 8.08
N PRO A 152 7.72 -5.79 9.38
CA PRO A 152 6.48 -6.29 9.94
C PRO A 152 5.26 -5.76 9.17
N LEU A 153 4.36 -6.68 8.81
CA LEU A 153 3.14 -6.38 8.08
C LEU A 153 1.92 -6.63 8.97
N VAL A 154 1.09 -5.60 9.13
CA VAL A 154 -0.18 -5.65 9.86
C VAL A 154 -1.31 -5.45 8.88
N LEU A 155 -2.26 -6.38 8.84
CA LEU A 155 -3.54 -6.21 8.16
C LEU A 155 -4.56 -5.81 9.22
N ALA A 156 -4.99 -4.55 9.21
CA ALA A 156 -5.90 -3.99 10.20
C ALA A 156 -7.30 -3.86 9.61
N SER A 157 -8.30 -4.32 10.35
CA SER A 157 -9.70 -4.33 9.92
C SER A 157 -9.96 -5.24 8.71
N ALA A 158 -9.25 -6.37 8.62
CA ALA A 158 -9.41 -7.30 7.52
C ALA A 158 -10.83 -7.87 7.49
N CYS A 159 -11.55 -7.58 6.41
CA CYS A 159 -12.85 -8.18 6.10
C CYS A 159 -12.65 -9.21 4.98
N VAL A 160 -12.72 -10.48 5.32
CA VAL A 160 -12.43 -11.57 4.40
C VAL A 160 -13.74 -12.21 3.97
N SER A 161 -14.23 -11.87 2.77
CA SER A 161 -15.38 -12.57 2.18
C SER A 161 -14.99 -13.97 1.68
N ASN A 162 -15.95 -14.91 1.65
CA ASN A 162 -15.74 -16.27 1.11
C ASN A 162 -15.17 -16.29 -0.32
N LYS A 163 -15.47 -15.27 -1.14
CA LYS A 163 -14.92 -15.12 -2.50
C LYS A 163 -13.45 -14.68 -2.47
N SER A 164 -13.10 -13.77 -1.56
CA SER A 164 -11.73 -13.27 -1.37
C SER A 164 -10.79 -14.37 -0.91
N ILE A 165 -11.23 -15.30 -0.04
CA ILE A 165 -10.41 -16.42 0.46
C ILE A 165 -9.82 -17.26 -0.67
N LYS A 166 -10.61 -17.59 -1.70
CA LYS A 166 -10.15 -18.43 -2.81
C LYS A 166 -9.05 -17.74 -3.62
N LEU A 167 -9.26 -16.45 -3.91
CA LEU A 167 -8.24 -15.63 -4.56
C LEU A 167 -6.99 -15.50 -3.69
N TYR A 168 -7.16 -15.29 -2.38
CA TYR A 168 -6.05 -15.15 -1.44
C TYR A 168 -5.22 -16.43 -1.42
N ARG A 169 -5.87 -17.60 -1.30
CA ARG A 169 -5.19 -18.91 -1.34
C ARG A 169 -4.39 -19.13 -2.62
N MET A 170 -4.91 -18.69 -3.77
CA MET A 170 -4.18 -18.77 -5.04
C MET A 170 -2.97 -17.82 -5.07
N LEU A 171 -3.11 -16.62 -4.52
CA LEU A 171 -2.06 -15.60 -4.54
C LEU A 171 -1.05 -15.75 -3.39
N LEU A 172 -1.31 -16.57 -2.37
CA LEU A 172 -0.39 -16.85 -1.26
C LEU A 172 1.01 -17.21 -1.74
N GLY A 173 1.12 -17.95 -2.85
CA GLY A 173 2.41 -18.34 -3.44
C GLY A 173 3.26 -17.14 -3.92
N LEU A 174 2.67 -15.97 -4.16
CA LEU A 174 3.35 -14.75 -4.60
C LEU A 174 3.99 -13.96 -3.45
N PHE A 175 3.48 -14.13 -2.23
CA PHE A 175 3.89 -13.37 -1.05
C PHE A 175 4.05 -14.24 0.20
N GLN A 176 4.36 -15.52 0.01
CA GLN A 176 4.55 -16.47 1.11
C GLN A 176 5.68 -16.05 2.06
N GLU A 177 6.71 -15.36 1.55
CA GLU A 177 7.77 -14.76 2.35
C GLU A 177 7.22 -13.73 3.35
N ALA A 178 6.25 -12.90 2.95
CA ALA A 178 5.59 -11.98 3.87
C ALA A 178 4.90 -12.72 5.02
N VAL A 179 4.20 -13.81 4.66
CA VAL A 179 3.48 -14.65 5.62
C VAL A 179 4.44 -15.37 6.57
N SER A 180 5.59 -15.83 6.08
CA SER A 180 6.56 -16.59 6.88
C SER A 180 7.30 -15.75 7.92
N HIS A 181 7.38 -14.42 7.72
CA HIS A 181 8.01 -13.49 8.67
C HIS A 181 7.02 -12.92 9.70
N GLY A 182 5.78 -13.41 9.72
CA GLY A 182 4.76 -13.03 10.69
C GLY A 182 3.92 -11.85 10.20
N ILE A 183 2.73 -12.15 9.70
CA ILE A 183 1.69 -11.14 9.46
C ILE A 183 0.80 -11.10 10.71
N VAL A 184 0.61 -9.91 11.26
CA VAL A 184 -0.41 -9.70 12.30
C VAL A 184 -1.71 -9.34 11.61
N VAL A 185 -2.75 -10.15 11.81
CA VAL A 185 -4.07 -9.92 11.22
C VAL A 185 -5.05 -9.52 12.32
N GLY A 186 -5.50 -8.26 12.30
CA GLY A 186 -6.64 -7.79 13.07
C GLY A 186 -7.89 -7.88 12.21
N ALA A 187 -8.66 -8.96 12.34
CA ALA A 187 -9.90 -9.16 11.60
C ALA A 187 -11.11 -8.55 12.33
N GLN A 188 -12.13 -8.14 11.56
CA GLN A 188 -13.44 -7.82 12.13
C GLN A 188 -14.18 -9.12 12.46
N THR A 189 -14.86 -9.18 13.60
CA THR A 189 -15.79 -10.26 13.94
C THR A 189 -17.09 -10.06 13.17
N GLU A 190 -17.66 -11.12 12.60
CA GLU A 190 -19.03 -11.09 12.09
C GLU A 190 -19.98 -10.84 13.28
N GLU A 191 -20.74 -9.74 13.24
CA GLU A 191 -21.96 -9.60 14.03
C GLU A 191 -23.13 -10.29 13.31
#